data_AF-A0A7C6W2E0-F1
#
_entry.id   AF-A0A7C6W2E0-F1
#
_cell.length_a   1.000
_cell.length_b   1.000
_cell.length_c   1.000
_cell.angle_alpha   90.00
_cell.angle_beta   90.00
_cell.angle_gamma   90.00
#
_symmetry.space_group_name_H-M   'P 1'
#
loop_
_entity.id
_entity.type
_entity.pdbx_description
1 polymer ?
#
loop_
_entity_poly.entity_id
_entity_poly.type
_entity_poly.pdbx_seq_one_letter_code
_entity_poly.pdbx_strand_id
1 'polypeptide(L)'
;MNDKLPDFIRFGRAICGDLGQAERREWWLGNGLGAYAAGTVAGTLTRRYHGLLIAPAQPPLGRWLVFAKADATVLDGDREIPLFSNRWGGGVVNPEGHVQIESFHLHGRMPVWRYASGDRVIEQRIWLEPGANTVYVAYRLEEIPPASPPPFEKGG
;
A
#
# COMPACT_ATOMS: atom_id res chain seq x y z
N MET A 1 -1.56 21.81 17.64
CA MET A 1 -1.73 22.18 16.22
C MET A 1 -2.54 21.08 15.56
N ASN A 2 -3.69 21.43 15.00
CA ASN A 2 -4.62 20.47 14.42
C ASN A 2 -4.14 20.17 12.98
N ASP A 3 -3.18 19.26 12.86
CA ASP A 3 -2.38 19.04 11.66
C ASP A 3 -3.06 18.07 10.69
N LYS A 4 -4.31 18.37 10.32
CA LYS A 4 -4.95 17.68 9.20
C LYS A 4 -4.36 18.22 7.90
N LEU A 5 -3.23 17.64 7.49
CA LEU A 5 -2.78 17.73 6.11
C LEU A 5 -3.95 17.35 5.19
N PRO A 6 -4.20 18.07 4.09
CA PRO A 6 -5.31 17.76 3.20
C PRO A 6 -5.12 16.37 2.56
N ASP A 7 -6.11 15.50 2.68
CA ASP A 7 -6.21 14.18 2.02
C ASP A 7 -6.61 14.34 0.52
N PHE A 8 -5.93 15.20 -0.24
CA PHE A 8 -6.35 15.52 -1.61
C PHE A 8 -6.16 14.35 -2.59
N ILE A 9 -5.27 13.39 -2.29
CA ILE A 9 -5.14 12.15 -3.07
C ILE A 9 -5.79 11.00 -2.33
N ARG A 10 -6.94 10.56 -2.84
CA ARG A 10 -7.64 9.37 -2.40
C ARG A 10 -8.24 8.64 -3.60
N PHE A 11 -8.05 7.34 -3.64
CA PHE A 11 -8.65 6.43 -4.61
C PHE A 11 -9.43 5.36 -3.87
N GLY A 12 -10.68 5.14 -4.27
CA GLY A 12 -11.50 4.05 -3.75
C GLY A 12 -11.40 2.80 -4.62
N ARG A 13 -12.14 1.77 -4.21
CA ARG A 13 -12.15 0.43 -4.82
C ARG A 13 -12.30 0.41 -6.34
N ALA A 14 -13.12 1.29 -6.91
CA ALA A 14 -13.33 1.38 -8.37
C ALA A 14 -12.05 1.70 -9.16
N ILE A 15 -11.10 2.43 -8.54
CA ILE A 15 -9.80 2.75 -9.15
C ILE A 15 -8.75 1.73 -8.70
N CYS A 16 -8.73 1.38 -7.41
CA CYS A 16 -7.69 0.50 -6.86
C CYS A 16 -7.81 -0.94 -7.34
N GLY A 17 -9.03 -1.45 -7.51
CA GLY A 17 -9.32 -2.80 -7.98
C GLY A 17 -9.26 -2.97 -9.50
N ASP A 18 -9.22 -1.88 -10.28
CA ASP A 18 -8.91 -1.95 -11.71
C ASP A 18 -7.40 -1.86 -11.89
N LEU A 19 -6.78 -2.96 -12.29
CA LEU A 19 -5.32 -3.04 -12.42
C LEU A 19 -4.77 -1.96 -13.37
N GLY A 20 -5.43 -1.71 -14.50
CA GLY A 20 -4.95 -0.73 -15.48
C GLY A 20 -4.99 0.70 -14.96
N GLN A 21 -6.00 1.04 -14.15
CA GLN A 21 -6.10 2.33 -13.47
C GLN A 21 -5.11 2.44 -12.32
N ALA A 22 -4.99 1.40 -11.50
CA ALA A 22 -4.12 1.39 -10.33
C ALA A 22 -2.63 1.42 -10.71
N GLU A 23 -2.23 0.75 -11.81
CA GLU A 23 -0.84 0.78 -12.32
C GLU A 23 -0.43 2.14 -12.91
N ARG A 24 -1.39 2.95 -13.36
CA ARG A 24 -1.13 4.31 -13.87
C ARG A 24 -0.93 5.34 -12.77
N ARG A 25 -1.22 4.99 -11.52
CA ARG A 25 -1.11 5.88 -10.36
C ARG A 25 0.10 5.45 -9.55
N GLU A 26 1.12 6.28 -9.56
CA GLU A 26 2.39 6.03 -8.89
C GLU A 26 2.51 6.91 -7.64
N TRP A 27 3.21 6.41 -6.62
CA TRP A 27 3.56 7.13 -5.40
C TRP A 27 5.09 7.20 -5.26
N TRP A 28 5.56 8.22 -4.54
CA TRP A 28 7.00 8.48 -4.39
C TRP A 28 7.33 9.10 -3.03
N LEU A 29 8.33 8.53 -2.35
CA LEU A 29 8.91 8.99 -1.10
C LEU A 29 10.40 9.25 -1.26
N GLY A 30 10.94 10.26 -0.59
CA GLY A 30 12.38 10.51 -0.54
C GLY A 30 12.82 10.80 0.89
N ASN A 31 14.05 10.41 1.23
CA ASN A 31 14.60 10.56 2.59
C ASN A 31 15.48 11.80 2.79
N GLY A 32 15.66 12.64 1.77
CA GLY A 32 16.52 13.82 1.80
C GLY A 32 18.01 13.56 1.53
N LEU A 33 18.45 12.29 1.45
CA LEU A 33 19.83 11.90 1.11
C LEU A 33 19.98 11.35 -0.31
N GLY A 34 18.90 11.42 -1.10
CA GLY A 34 18.83 10.82 -2.43
C GLY A 34 18.39 9.36 -2.45
N ALA A 35 18.09 8.73 -1.32
CA ALA A 35 17.35 7.48 -1.32
C ALA A 35 15.85 7.74 -1.43
N TYR A 36 15.14 6.78 -2.01
CA TYR A 36 13.71 6.90 -2.28
C TYR A 36 13.01 5.55 -2.29
N ALA A 37 11.69 5.60 -2.21
CA ALA A 37 10.78 4.47 -2.38
C ALA A 37 9.69 4.90 -3.37
N ALA A 38 9.32 4.02 -4.29
CA ALA A 38 8.32 4.32 -5.30
C ALA A 38 7.64 3.05 -5.82
N GLY A 39 6.39 3.19 -6.26
CA GLY A 39 5.62 2.09 -6.81
C GLY A 39 4.28 2.53 -7.34
N THR A 40 3.50 1.58 -7.83
CA THR A 40 2.11 1.82 -8.24
C THR A 40 1.16 1.65 -7.04
N VAL A 41 -0.07 2.16 -7.17
CA VAL A 41 -1.16 1.88 -6.21
C VAL A 41 -1.48 0.37 -6.19
N ALA A 42 -1.36 -0.33 -7.32
CA ALA A 42 -1.58 -1.78 -7.41
C ALA A 42 -0.49 -2.62 -6.71
N GLY A 43 0.62 -2.01 -6.29
CA GLY A 43 1.78 -2.70 -5.75
C GLY A 43 2.65 -3.42 -6.79
N THR A 44 2.26 -3.49 -8.07
CA THR A 44 3.12 -4.05 -9.12
C THR A 44 4.27 -3.11 -9.46
N LEU A 45 5.46 -3.67 -9.67
CA LEU A 45 6.65 -2.92 -10.08
C LEU A 45 6.72 -2.85 -11.61
N THR A 46 6.09 -1.84 -12.21
CA THR A 46 6.01 -1.65 -13.67
C THR A 46 7.16 -0.83 -14.29
N ARG A 47 8.03 -0.24 -13.47
CA ARG A 47 9.14 0.64 -13.87
C ARG A 47 10.44 0.21 -13.21
N ARG A 48 11.58 0.43 -13.87
CA ARG A 48 12.92 0.11 -13.32
C ARG A 48 13.29 0.89 -12.05
N TYR A 49 12.62 2.02 -11.81
CA TYR A 49 12.83 2.82 -10.62
C TYR A 49 11.88 2.46 -9.47
N HIS A 50 10.95 1.52 -9.63
CA HIS A 50 10.08 1.09 -8.54
C HIS A 50 10.84 0.18 -7.56
N GLY A 51 10.54 0.36 -6.28
CA GLY A 51 11.13 -0.37 -5.18
C GLY A 51 10.88 0.30 -3.83
N LEU A 52 11.01 -0.46 -2.75
CA LEU A 52 10.85 0.05 -1.38
C LEU A 52 12.09 0.77 -0.84
N LEU A 53 13.28 0.43 -1.34
CA LEU A 53 14.49 1.17 -1.01
C LEU A 53 15.44 1.18 -2.19
N ILE A 54 15.54 2.33 -2.83
CA ILE A 54 16.58 2.65 -3.80
C ILE A 54 17.51 3.66 -3.16
N ALA A 55 18.77 3.31 -2.97
CA ALA A 55 19.74 4.14 -2.26
C ALA A 55 21.02 4.35 -3.09
N PRO A 56 21.68 5.52 -2.99
CA PRO A 56 22.98 5.73 -3.64
C PRO A 56 24.05 4.88 -2.95
N ALA A 57 24.70 3.98 -3.70
CA ALA A 57 25.85 3.23 -3.19
C ALA A 57 27.13 4.08 -3.18
N GLN A 58 27.26 5.01 -4.14
CA GLN A 58 28.37 5.97 -4.25
C GLN A 58 27.84 7.33 -4.75
N PRO A 59 27.35 8.21 -3.86
CA PRO A 59 26.76 9.49 -4.27
C PRO A 59 27.69 10.31 -5.19
N PRO A 60 27.18 11.00 -6.23
CA PRO A 60 25.78 11.19 -6.62
C PRO A 60 25.23 10.16 -7.63
N LEU A 61 26.06 9.22 -8.11
CA LEU A 61 25.71 8.22 -9.12
C LEU A 61 25.53 6.82 -8.48
N GLY A 62 25.22 5.79 -9.26
CA GLY A 62 25.21 4.41 -8.77
C GLY A 62 24.13 4.12 -7.71
N ARG A 63 22.85 4.36 -8.04
CA ARG A 63 21.74 3.94 -7.18
C ARG A 63 21.49 2.45 -7.33
N TRP A 64 21.33 1.77 -6.19
CA TRP A 64 21.08 0.34 -6.13
C TRP A 64 19.65 0.12 -5.63
N LEU A 65 18.99 -0.87 -6.21
CA LEU A 65 17.75 -1.41 -5.64
C LEU A 65 18.15 -2.29 -4.45
N VAL A 66 18.03 -1.76 -3.24
CA VAL A 66 18.41 -2.46 -2.00
C VAL A 66 17.25 -3.34 -1.52
N PHE A 67 16.02 -2.84 -1.63
CA PHE A 67 14.83 -3.58 -1.24
C PHE A 67 13.72 -3.40 -2.28
N ALA A 68 13.39 -4.47 -2.99
CA ALA A 68 12.42 -4.42 -4.08
C ALA A 68 10.98 -4.26 -3.58
N LYS A 69 10.55 -5.12 -2.66
CA LYS A 69 9.15 -5.24 -2.27
C LYS A 69 9.00 -5.99 -0.95
N ALA A 70 7.89 -5.76 -0.26
CA ALA A 70 7.47 -6.48 0.94
C ALA A 70 6.07 -7.06 0.70
N ASP A 71 6.02 -8.33 0.30
CA ASP A 71 4.78 -9.03 -0.02
C ASP A 71 4.19 -9.68 1.23
N ALA A 72 2.97 -9.28 1.60
CA ALA A 72 2.27 -9.79 2.76
C ALA A 72 1.04 -10.61 2.39
N THR A 73 0.82 -11.70 3.10
CA THR A 73 -0.36 -12.57 2.98
C THR A 73 -1.05 -12.63 4.33
N VAL A 74 -2.38 -12.41 4.34
CA VAL A 74 -3.20 -12.65 5.53
C VAL A 74 -3.55 -14.13 5.59
N LEU A 75 -3.37 -14.73 6.77
CA LEU A 75 -3.79 -16.09 7.08
C LEU A 75 -5.07 -16.02 7.91
N ASP A 76 -6.17 -16.55 7.37
CA ASP A 76 -7.48 -16.57 8.01
C ASP A 76 -8.07 -17.99 7.96
N GLY A 77 -7.83 -18.76 9.02
CA GLY A 77 -8.06 -20.21 9.01
C GLY A 77 -7.22 -20.87 7.91
N ASP A 78 -7.87 -21.61 7.01
CA ASP A 78 -7.23 -22.26 5.85
C ASP A 78 -7.10 -21.34 4.63
N ARG A 79 -7.53 -20.07 4.73
CA ARG A 79 -7.49 -19.12 3.62
C ARG A 79 -6.20 -18.31 3.66
N GLU A 80 -5.49 -18.32 2.53
CA GLU A 80 -4.38 -17.40 2.26
C GLU A 80 -4.85 -16.26 1.36
N ILE A 81 -4.76 -15.03 1.86
CA ILE A 81 -5.25 -13.83 1.16
C ILE A 81 -4.05 -12.92 0.87
N PRO A 82 -3.46 -12.98 -0.33
CA PRO A 82 -2.33 -12.13 -0.69
C PRO A 82 -2.77 -10.66 -0.81
N LEU A 83 -2.05 -9.76 -0.14
CA LEU A 83 -2.29 -8.31 -0.18
C LEU A 83 -1.40 -7.60 -1.23
N PHE A 84 -0.82 -8.36 -2.14
CA PHE A 84 0.14 -7.88 -3.12
C PHE A 84 -0.18 -8.39 -4.52
N SER A 85 0.31 -7.67 -5.53
CA SER A 85 0.30 -8.14 -6.91
C SER A 85 1.69 -8.15 -7.53
N ASN A 86 1.97 -9.20 -8.29
CA ASN A 86 3.18 -9.34 -9.10
C ASN A 86 2.80 -9.59 -10.55
N ARG A 87 3.54 -8.98 -11.47
CA ARG A 87 3.38 -9.17 -12.91
C ARG A 87 4.57 -9.96 -13.44
N TRP A 88 4.29 -11.12 -14.03
CA TRP A 88 5.28 -12.06 -14.53
C TRP A 88 5.51 -11.88 -16.03
N GLY A 89 6.53 -12.57 -16.55
CA GLY A 89 6.76 -12.69 -17.98
C GLY A 89 5.49 -13.17 -18.70
N GLY A 90 5.21 -12.59 -19.88
CA GLY A 90 3.96 -12.85 -20.61
C GLY A 90 2.75 -12.05 -20.13
N GLY A 91 2.91 -11.20 -19.11
CA GLY A 91 1.87 -10.25 -18.68
C GLY A 91 0.91 -10.79 -17.61
N VAL A 92 1.06 -12.05 -17.20
CA VAL A 92 0.27 -12.69 -16.14
C VAL A 92 0.45 -11.94 -14.83
N VAL A 93 -0.65 -11.65 -14.14
CA VAL A 93 -0.64 -11.02 -12.82
C VAL A 93 -1.05 -12.07 -11.80
N ASN A 94 -0.13 -12.42 -10.90
CA ASN A 94 -0.38 -13.41 -9.87
C ASN A 94 0.58 -13.19 -8.68
N PRO A 95 0.10 -13.09 -7.43
CA PRO A 95 -1.31 -13.00 -7.05
C PRO A 95 -1.98 -11.69 -7.49
N GLU A 96 -3.30 -11.67 -7.49
CA GLU A 96 -4.11 -10.50 -7.82
C GLU A 96 -4.49 -9.69 -6.56
N GLY A 97 -3.60 -9.54 -5.59
CA GLY A 97 -3.90 -8.84 -4.33
C GLY A 97 -4.39 -7.39 -4.48
N HIS A 98 -4.17 -6.73 -5.62
CA HIS A 98 -4.78 -5.42 -5.92
C HIS A 98 -6.32 -5.42 -5.81
N VAL A 99 -6.99 -6.56 -6.04
CA VAL A 99 -8.45 -6.69 -5.89
C VAL A 99 -8.93 -6.58 -4.44
N GLN A 100 -8.02 -6.76 -3.48
CA GLN A 100 -8.29 -6.59 -2.06
C GLN A 100 -8.16 -5.13 -1.61
N ILE A 101 -7.60 -4.24 -2.44
CA ILE A 101 -7.41 -2.83 -2.08
C ILE A 101 -8.77 -2.13 -2.10
N GLU A 102 -9.27 -1.81 -0.91
CA GLU A 102 -10.49 -1.04 -0.72
C GLU A 102 -10.24 0.46 -0.99
N SER A 103 -9.10 0.96 -0.53
CA SER A 103 -8.70 2.33 -0.84
C SER A 103 -7.20 2.56 -0.72
N PHE A 104 -6.77 3.61 -1.40
CA PHE A 104 -5.45 4.20 -1.27
C PHE A 104 -5.60 5.68 -0.97
N HIS A 105 -4.74 6.23 -0.11
CA HIS A 105 -4.59 7.68 0.04
C HIS A 105 -3.18 8.05 0.44
N LEU A 106 -2.87 9.35 0.33
CA LEU A 106 -1.67 9.92 0.94
C LEU A 106 -2.06 10.58 2.26
N HIS A 107 -1.51 10.09 3.37
CA HIS A 107 -1.52 10.82 4.63
C HIS A 107 -0.28 11.74 4.65
N GLY A 108 -0.47 12.98 4.22
CA GLY A 108 0.66 13.85 3.88
C GLY A 108 1.41 13.31 2.65
N ARG A 109 2.64 12.82 2.85
CA ARG A 109 3.42 12.14 1.79
C ARG A 109 3.38 10.62 1.90
N MET A 110 2.93 10.09 3.03
CA MET A 110 2.96 8.66 3.34
C MET A 110 1.84 7.95 2.58
N PRO A 111 2.15 7.01 1.67
CA PRO A 111 1.14 6.18 1.05
C PRO A 111 0.54 5.21 2.06
N VAL A 112 -0.78 5.13 2.03
CA VAL A 112 -1.58 4.29 2.93
C VAL A 112 -2.59 3.49 2.10
N TRP A 113 -2.55 2.17 2.25
CA TRP A 113 -3.52 1.26 1.68
C TRP A 113 -4.44 0.76 2.77
N ARG A 114 -5.71 0.56 2.42
CA ARG A 114 -6.66 -0.24 3.20
C ARG A 114 -7.06 -1.43 2.34
N TYR A 115 -6.87 -2.62 2.87
CA TYR A 115 -7.26 -3.87 2.25
C TYR A 115 -8.49 -4.41 2.96
N ALA A 116 -9.52 -4.78 2.20
CA ALA A 116 -10.65 -5.53 2.73
C ALA A 116 -10.32 -7.02 2.72
N SER A 117 -10.47 -7.69 3.87
CA SER A 117 -10.26 -9.12 4.02
C SER A 117 -11.40 -9.70 4.86
N GLY A 118 -12.49 -10.09 4.21
CA GLY A 118 -13.70 -10.54 4.90
C GLY A 118 -14.35 -9.41 5.70
N ASP A 119 -14.53 -9.62 7.00
CA ASP A 119 -15.03 -8.65 7.99
C ASP A 119 -13.90 -7.88 8.69
N ARG A 120 -12.72 -7.82 8.08
CA ARG A 120 -11.55 -7.12 8.62
C ARG A 120 -10.98 -6.15 7.61
N VAL A 121 -10.35 -5.10 8.11
CA VAL A 121 -9.57 -4.17 7.29
C VAL A 121 -8.12 -4.22 7.76
N ILE A 122 -7.20 -4.40 6.81
CA ILE A 122 -5.76 -4.26 7.07
C ILE A 122 -5.32 -2.93 6.48
N GLU A 123 -4.75 -2.06 7.30
CA GLU A 123 -4.08 -0.85 6.83
C GLU A 123 -2.59 -1.15 6.64
N GLN A 124 -2.03 -0.81 5.48
CA GLN A 124 -0.59 -0.81 5.23
C GLN A 124 -0.10 0.64 5.10
N ARG A 125 1.07 0.93 5.67
CA ARG A 125 1.76 2.21 5.53
C ARG A 125 3.21 1.98 5.14
N ILE A 126 3.74 2.86 4.30
CA ILE A 126 5.16 2.86 3.92
C ILE A 126 5.74 4.26 4.15
N TRP A 127 6.89 4.36 4.81
CA TRP A 127 7.63 5.62 4.93
C TRP A 127 9.14 5.39 4.94
N LEU A 128 9.90 6.47 4.73
CA LEU A 128 11.35 6.46 4.85
C LEU A 128 11.77 7.25 6.09
N GLU A 129 12.83 6.79 6.75
CA GLU A 129 13.47 7.54 7.84
C GLU A 129 14.17 8.78 7.26
N PRO A 130 13.87 10.00 7.75
CA PRO A 130 14.61 11.19 7.35
C PRO A 130 16.10 11.05 7.71
N GLY A 131 16.98 11.26 6.73
CA GLY A 131 18.44 11.22 6.99
C GLY A 131 19.04 9.82 7.16
N ALA A 132 18.28 8.75 6.89
CA ALA A 132 18.82 7.38 6.86
C ALA A 132 18.28 6.57 5.66
N ASN A 133 19.08 5.65 5.14
CA ASN A 133 18.66 4.73 4.07
C ASN A 133 17.83 3.57 4.65
N THR A 134 16.73 3.91 5.28
CA THR A 134 15.85 2.98 5.99
C THR A 134 14.41 3.18 5.53
N VAL A 135 13.76 2.09 5.12
CA VAL A 135 12.32 2.06 4.81
C VAL A 135 11.59 1.28 5.89
N TYR A 136 10.42 1.77 6.25
CA TYR A 136 9.48 1.08 7.12
C TYR A 136 8.25 0.69 6.32
N VAL A 137 7.79 -0.54 6.54
CA VAL A 137 6.51 -1.05 6.06
C VAL A 137 5.77 -1.55 7.30
N ALA A 138 4.61 -0.98 7.58
CA ALA A 138 3.81 -1.37 8.74
C ALA A 138 2.42 -1.81 8.32
N TYR A 139 1.89 -2.80 9.02
CA TYR A 139 0.54 -3.29 8.87
C TYR A 139 -0.20 -3.15 10.19
N ARG A 140 -1.46 -2.74 10.13
CA ARG A 140 -2.34 -2.65 11.28
C ARG A 140 -3.68 -3.28 10.94
N LEU A 141 -4.14 -4.20 11.77
CA LEU A 141 -5.51 -4.69 11.73
C LEU A 141 -6.42 -3.61 12.33
N GLU A 142 -7.43 -3.20 11.58
CA GLU A 142 -8.51 -2.34 12.08
C GLU A 142 -9.70 -3.20 12.48
N GLU A 143 -10.24 -2.94 13.67
CA GLU A 143 -11.53 -3.49 14.08
C GLU A 143 -12.64 -2.82 13.27
N ILE A 144 -13.54 -3.61 12.69
CA ILE A 144 -14.83 -3.09 12.22
C ILE A 144 -15.63 -2.77 13.49
N PRO A 145 -16.07 -1.51 13.72
CA PRO A 145 -16.98 -1.23 14.83
C PRO A 145 -18.19 -2.16 14.70
N PRO A 146 -18.66 -2.80 15.78
CA PRO A 146 -19.83 -3.67 15.68
C PRO A 146 -20.94 -2.90 14.99
N ALA A 147 -21.58 -3.53 13.99
CA ALA A 147 -22.75 -2.96 13.33
C ALA A 147 -23.70 -2.45 14.41
N SER A 148 -24.21 -1.23 14.26
CA SER A 148 -25.20 -0.66 15.18
C SER A 148 -26.22 -1.75 15.51
N PRO A 149 -26.50 -2.02 16.80
CA PRO A 149 -27.43 -3.07 17.17
C PRO A 149 -28.74 -2.86 16.39
N PRO A 150 -29.40 -3.93 15.91
CA PRO A 150 -30.67 -3.79 15.22
C PRO A 150 -31.59 -2.93 16.09
N PRO A 151 -32.37 -2.01 15.49
CA PRO A 151 -33.29 -1.17 16.26
C PRO A 151 -34.13 -2.09 17.14
N PHE A 152 -34.19 -1.77 18.43
CA PHE A 152 -34.99 -2.51 19.42
C PHE A 152 -36.36 -2.82 18.81
N GLU A 153 -36.67 -4.10 18.59
CA GLU A 153 -38.04 -4.50 18.34
C GLU A 153 -38.84 -4.12 19.58
N LYS A 154 -39.76 -3.16 19.43
CA LYS A 154 -40.80 -2.93 20.44
C LYS A 154 -41.65 -4.20 20.49
N GLY A 155 -41.37 -5.07 21.44
CA GLY A 155 -42.30 -6.11 21.85
C GLY A 155 -43.51 -5.48 22.54
N GLY A 156 -44.71 -5.95 22.19
CA GLY A 156 -45.98 -5.62 22.84
C GLY A 156 -46.94 -4.83 21.98
#